data_AF-A0AA41BV75-F1
#
_entry.id   AF-A0AA41BV75-F1
#
_cell.length_a   1.000
_cell.length_b   1.000
_cell.length_c   1.000
_cell.angle_alpha   90.00
_cell.angle_beta   90.00
_cell.angle_gamma   90.00
#
_symmetry.space_group_name_H-M   'P 1'
#
loop_
_entity.id
_entity.type
_entity.pdbx_description
1 polymer ?
#
loop_
_entity_poly.entity_id
_entity_poly.type
_entity_poly.pdbx_seq_one_letter_code
_entity_poly.pdbx_strand_id
1 'polypeptide(L)'
;MDPSALSPQLQEQHGGGHYYKKVNLLREALREKLTEVYRLEQYDVFMVQSVSIGLAMLSHLLHKQNISLSLANHQHYQPIDMLFPHSVAAGTENSGVQIVTHINPYTGELNALDQSHHRTVVDASHSFATNKHNDLINNGSIFLAPLHKHASVAVGLTLIAVRPEEYSMLLRSELRLFERSTVSEAPLQMALETINAPGWQPFNVASIDAVDIWLPDGARLQSLGEPGLPLCCFKVPSFTPEQRQAVKELNGSYFEHSHTLRLSRWTRGQNGRPVNCTGSIFEDISKLWNIR
;
A
#
# COMPACT_ATOMS: atom_id res chain seq x y z
N MET A 1 -16.96 23.82 -7.45
CA MET A 1 -17.00 25.08 -6.70
C MET A 1 -17.17 26.22 -7.68
N ASP A 2 -17.96 27.21 -7.32
CA ASP A 2 -18.16 28.44 -8.07
C ASP A 2 -16.82 29.22 -8.15
N PRO A 3 -16.35 29.65 -9.34
CA PRO A 3 -15.18 30.51 -9.49
C PRO A 3 -15.21 31.75 -8.57
N SER A 4 -16.41 32.20 -8.19
CA SER A 4 -16.62 33.30 -7.22
C SER A 4 -16.08 33.00 -5.81
N ALA A 5 -15.81 31.74 -5.47
CA ALA A 5 -15.27 31.33 -4.17
C ALA A 5 -13.74 31.40 -4.09
N LEU A 6 -13.04 31.67 -5.20
CA LEU A 6 -11.60 31.89 -5.21
C LEU A 6 -11.28 33.33 -4.79
N SER A 7 -10.18 33.53 -4.06
CA SER A 7 -9.68 34.88 -3.81
C SER A 7 -9.36 35.58 -5.15
N PRO A 8 -9.45 36.91 -5.24
CA PRO A 8 -9.19 37.65 -6.48
C PRO A 8 -7.84 37.31 -7.14
N GLN A 9 -6.79 37.09 -6.34
CA GLN A 9 -5.47 36.66 -6.81
C GLN A 9 -5.49 35.26 -7.44
N LEU A 10 -6.27 34.32 -6.89
CA LEU A 10 -6.46 32.99 -7.45
C LEU A 10 -7.41 33.02 -8.66
N GLN A 11 -8.32 33.99 -8.76
CA GLN A 11 -9.12 34.22 -9.97
C GLN A 11 -8.26 34.79 -11.11
N GLU A 12 -7.30 35.67 -10.82
CA GLU A 12 -6.37 36.15 -11.85
C GLU A 12 -5.42 35.04 -12.34
N GLN A 13 -4.94 34.17 -11.45
CA GLN A 13 -4.06 33.06 -11.81
C GLN A 13 -4.79 31.82 -12.38
N HIS A 14 -6.04 31.57 -11.96
CA HIS A 14 -6.77 30.32 -12.25
C HIS A 14 -8.25 30.49 -12.63
N GLY A 15 -8.77 31.71 -12.66
CA GLY A 15 -10.21 32.03 -12.79
C GLY A 15 -10.84 31.71 -14.14
N GLY A 16 -10.07 31.28 -15.14
CA GLY A 16 -10.63 30.78 -16.42
C GLY A 16 -11.19 29.35 -16.36
N GLY A 17 -11.37 28.75 -15.18
CA GLY A 17 -11.79 27.34 -15.05
C GLY A 17 -10.72 26.33 -15.50
N HIS A 18 -9.52 26.79 -15.83
CA HIS A 18 -8.42 25.98 -16.36
C HIS A 18 -7.83 25.02 -15.33
N TYR A 19 -7.76 25.41 -14.05
CA TYR A 19 -7.15 24.57 -13.01
C TYR A 19 -7.88 23.25 -12.84
N TYR A 20 -9.19 23.28 -12.58
CA TYR A 20 -9.98 22.05 -12.37
C TYR A 20 -10.04 21.17 -13.62
N LYS A 21 -10.10 21.78 -14.82
CA LYS A 21 -10.02 21.05 -16.09
C LYS A 21 -8.66 20.38 -16.25
N LYS A 22 -7.56 21.08 -15.94
CA LYS A 22 -6.19 20.57 -15.98
C LYS A 22 -6.00 19.41 -15.01
N VAL A 23 -6.39 19.57 -13.75
CA VAL A 23 -6.32 18.51 -12.73
C VAL A 23 -7.14 17.28 -13.16
N ASN A 24 -8.32 17.49 -13.75
CA ASN A 24 -9.11 16.39 -14.28
C ASN A 24 -8.39 15.65 -15.42
N LEU A 25 -7.80 16.37 -16.37
CA LEU A 25 -7.03 15.76 -17.47
C LEU A 25 -5.82 14.97 -16.95
N LEU A 26 -5.08 15.51 -15.98
CA LEU A 26 -3.95 14.82 -15.34
C LEU A 26 -4.41 13.53 -14.64
N ARG A 27 -5.55 13.60 -13.94
CA ARG A 27 -6.13 12.45 -13.25
C ARG A 27 -6.57 11.35 -14.22
N GLU A 28 -7.25 11.69 -15.30
CA GLU A 28 -7.66 10.69 -16.30
C GLU A 28 -6.45 10.08 -17.00
N ALA A 29 -5.47 10.88 -17.39
CA ALA A 29 -4.23 10.40 -18.01
C ALA A 29 -3.46 9.46 -17.06
N LEU A 30 -3.37 9.81 -15.78
CA LEU A 30 -2.71 8.96 -14.78
C LEU A 30 -3.49 7.67 -14.56
N ARG A 31 -4.82 7.74 -14.47
CA ARG A 31 -5.68 6.56 -14.32
C ARG A 31 -5.48 5.58 -15.48
N GLU A 32 -5.52 6.07 -16.71
CA GLU A 32 -5.31 5.26 -17.91
C GLU A 32 -3.93 4.57 -17.87
N LYS A 33 -2.87 5.30 -17.55
CA LYS A 33 -1.52 4.75 -17.43
C LYS A 33 -1.39 3.71 -16.31
N LEU A 34 -1.97 3.97 -15.14
CA LEU A 34 -1.95 3.01 -14.04
C LEU A 34 -2.74 1.74 -14.39
N THR A 35 -3.89 1.90 -15.06
CA THR A 35 -4.69 0.76 -15.52
C THR A 35 -3.94 -0.11 -16.51
N GLU A 36 -3.28 0.49 -17.51
CA GLU A 36 -2.47 -0.21 -18.50
C GLU A 36 -1.28 -0.94 -17.85
N VAL A 37 -0.48 -0.22 -17.05
CA VAL A 37 0.78 -0.76 -16.49
C VAL A 37 0.54 -1.85 -15.45
N TYR A 38 -0.48 -1.68 -14.61
CA TYR A 38 -0.77 -2.56 -13.48
C TYR A 38 -1.97 -3.50 -13.75
N ARG A 39 -2.41 -3.61 -15.01
CA ARG A 39 -3.48 -4.53 -15.45
C ARG A 39 -4.75 -4.42 -14.60
N LEU A 40 -5.25 -3.20 -14.47
CA LEU A 40 -6.42 -2.87 -13.66
C LEU A 40 -7.71 -2.77 -14.50
N GLU A 41 -7.78 -3.44 -15.65
CA GLU A 41 -8.90 -3.30 -16.58
C GLU A 41 -10.23 -3.81 -16.00
N GLN A 42 -10.15 -4.69 -15.00
CA GLN A 42 -11.30 -5.21 -14.25
C GLN A 42 -11.69 -4.32 -13.07
N TYR A 43 -11.05 -3.16 -12.88
CA TYR A 43 -11.27 -2.29 -11.74
C TYR A 43 -11.65 -0.87 -12.18
N ASP A 44 -12.58 -0.27 -11.44
CA ASP A 44 -12.67 1.17 -11.38
C ASP A 44 -11.59 1.71 -10.43
N VAL A 45 -10.69 2.53 -10.97
CA VAL A 45 -9.50 3.03 -10.28
C VAL A 45 -9.69 4.47 -9.83
N PHE A 46 -9.59 4.76 -8.54
CA PHE A 46 -9.69 6.10 -7.95
C PHE A 46 -8.39 6.48 -7.24
N MET A 47 -8.16 7.77 -7.03
CA MET A 47 -7.01 8.29 -6.29
C MET A 47 -7.43 9.10 -5.07
N VAL A 48 -6.68 8.93 -3.98
CA VAL A 48 -6.80 9.67 -2.71
C VAL A 48 -5.41 9.98 -2.15
N GLN A 49 -5.33 10.78 -1.09
CA GLN A 49 -4.04 11.25 -0.56
C GLN A 49 -3.23 10.17 0.18
N SER A 50 -3.91 9.24 0.86
CA SER A 50 -3.26 8.19 1.65
C SER A 50 -4.20 7.00 1.87
N VAL A 51 -3.63 5.87 2.29
CA VAL A 51 -4.38 4.65 2.66
C VAL A 51 -5.36 4.96 3.80
N SER A 52 -4.95 5.68 4.83
CA SER A 52 -5.80 6.04 5.97
C SER A 52 -7.04 6.85 5.55
N ILE A 53 -6.85 7.84 4.67
CA ILE A 53 -7.97 8.63 4.12
C ILE A 53 -8.89 7.74 3.27
N GLY A 54 -8.32 6.86 2.43
CA GLY A 54 -9.10 5.92 1.64
C GLY A 54 -9.92 4.95 2.50
N LEU A 55 -9.35 4.42 3.58
CA LEU A 55 -10.06 3.54 4.52
C LEU A 55 -11.18 4.28 5.26
N ALA A 56 -10.94 5.52 5.69
CA ALA A 56 -11.98 6.35 6.32
C ALA A 56 -13.14 6.64 5.34
N MET A 57 -12.82 6.95 4.07
CA MET A 57 -13.84 7.13 3.02
C MET A 57 -14.64 5.86 2.77
N LEU A 58 -13.98 4.71 2.62
CA LEU A 58 -14.64 3.42 2.41
C LEU A 58 -15.51 3.04 3.60
N SER A 59 -15.04 3.26 4.83
CA SER A 59 -15.84 3.07 6.05
C SER A 59 -17.15 3.85 5.98
N HIS A 60 -17.07 5.14 5.67
CA HIS A 60 -18.24 6.00 5.53
C HIS A 60 -19.19 5.54 4.40
N LEU A 61 -18.64 5.22 3.24
CA LEU A 61 -19.41 4.84 2.05
C LEU A 61 -20.11 3.48 2.20
N LEU A 62 -19.43 2.51 2.80
CA LEU A 62 -19.99 1.19 3.08
C LEU A 62 -21.07 1.30 4.16
N HIS A 63 -20.82 2.07 5.23
CA HIS A 63 -21.82 2.34 6.26
C HIS A 63 -23.09 2.98 5.69
N LYS A 64 -22.97 3.95 4.77
CA LYS A 64 -24.11 4.58 4.09
C LYS A 64 -24.96 3.58 3.29
N GLN A 65 -24.38 2.44 2.90
CA GLN A 65 -25.06 1.35 2.19
C GLN A 65 -25.49 0.21 3.12
N ASN A 66 -25.47 0.42 4.43
CA ASN A 66 -25.75 -0.60 5.45
C ASN A 66 -24.82 -1.82 5.34
N ILE A 67 -23.58 -1.62 4.86
CA ILE A 67 -22.53 -2.64 4.85
C ILE A 67 -21.60 -2.35 6.02
N SER A 68 -21.48 -3.29 6.95
CA SER A 68 -20.53 -3.15 8.06
C SER A 68 -19.10 -3.36 7.56
N LEU A 69 -18.18 -2.51 8.01
CA LEU A 69 -16.75 -2.66 7.76
C LEU A 69 -16.08 -3.01 9.08
N SER A 70 -15.42 -4.16 9.13
CA SER A 70 -14.75 -4.70 10.32
C SER A 70 -13.29 -4.99 10.05
N LEU A 71 -12.48 -5.04 11.11
CA LEU A 71 -11.10 -5.52 11.01
C LEU A 71 -11.11 -7.05 11.00
N ALA A 72 -10.39 -7.68 10.08
CA ALA A 72 -10.22 -9.14 10.10
C ALA A 72 -9.34 -9.54 11.29
N ASN A 73 -9.77 -10.51 12.10
CA ASN A 73 -9.07 -10.91 13.32
C ASN A 73 -7.61 -11.32 13.03
N HIS A 74 -6.65 -10.64 13.67
CA HIS A 74 -5.20 -10.87 13.52
C HIS A 74 -4.62 -10.65 12.11
N GLN A 75 -5.41 -10.14 11.16
CA GLN A 75 -5.00 -9.97 9.77
C GLN A 75 -4.86 -8.49 9.37
N HIS A 76 -4.68 -7.59 10.33
CA HIS A 76 -4.56 -6.15 10.11
C HIS A 76 -3.33 -5.56 10.80
N TYR A 77 -2.84 -4.47 10.22
CA TYR A 77 -1.71 -3.71 10.74
C TYR A 77 -2.18 -2.66 11.76
N GLN A 78 -1.59 -2.65 12.97
CA GLN A 78 -2.07 -1.92 14.15
C GLN A 78 -2.46 -0.44 13.94
N PRO A 79 -1.74 0.38 13.16
CA PRO A 79 -2.17 1.75 12.84
C PRO A 79 -3.56 1.87 12.18
N ILE A 80 -4.07 0.82 11.54
CA ILE A 80 -5.43 0.79 11.00
C ILE A 80 -6.46 0.73 12.13
N ASP A 81 -6.14 0.08 13.25
CA ASP A 81 -7.05 -0.08 14.40
C ASP A 81 -7.47 1.25 15.00
N MET A 82 -6.59 2.26 14.92
CA MET A 82 -6.88 3.61 15.39
C MET A 82 -8.02 4.27 14.60
N LEU A 83 -8.28 3.83 13.36
CA LEU A 83 -9.40 4.31 12.54
C LEU A 83 -10.71 3.57 12.86
N PHE A 84 -10.63 2.41 13.50
CA PHE A 84 -11.77 1.53 13.80
C PHE A 84 -11.74 1.14 15.28
N PRO A 85 -12.14 2.05 16.21
CA PRO A 85 -12.18 1.74 17.63
C PRO A 85 -12.99 0.47 17.88
N HIS A 86 -12.53 -0.35 18.84
CA HIS A 86 -12.86 -1.76 19.07
C HIS A 86 -14.34 -2.11 19.36
N SER A 87 -15.29 -1.21 19.08
CA SER A 87 -16.70 -1.56 18.92
C SER A 87 -16.97 -2.13 17.51
N VAL A 88 -16.10 -3.02 17.04
CA VAL A 88 -16.43 -3.87 15.91
C VAL A 88 -17.06 -5.10 16.55
N ALA A 89 -18.39 -5.12 16.52
CA ALA A 89 -19.17 -6.23 17.03
C ALA A 89 -18.50 -7.55 16.63
N ALA A 90 -18.32 -8.46 17.59
CA ALA A 90 -18.28 -9.88 17.30
C ALA A 90 -19.63 -10.24 16.67
N GLY A 91 -19.79 -9.85 15.41
CA GLY A 91 -21.03 -9.92 14.67
C GLY A 91 -21.15 -11.31 14.11
N THR A 92 -21.86 -12.16 14.83
CA THR A 92 -22.77 -13.11 14.20
C THR A 92 -23.57 -12.38 13.11
N GLU A 93 -23.60 -12.94 11.89
CA GLU A 93 -24.42 -12.57 10.71
C GLU A 93 -23.72 -11.83 9.53
N ASN A 94 -23.01 -12.60 8.71
CA ASN A 94 -23.15 -12.79 7.25
C ASN A 94 -23.31 -11.62 6.23
N SER A 95 -23.10 -10.33 6.55
CA SER A 95 -23.17 -9.26 5.51
C SER A 95 -22.09 -8.18 5.55
N GLY A 96 -21.06 -8.35 6.40
CA GLY A 96 -19.96 -7.40 6.54
C GLY A 96 -18.81 -7.60 5.55
N VAL A 97 -18.07 -6.53 5.29
CA VAL A 97 -16.79 -6.52 4.57
C VAL A 97 -15.67 -6.43 5.59
N GLN A 98 -14.61 -7.21 5.40
CA GLN A 98 -13.45 -7.19 6.31
C GLN A 98 -12.27 -6.45 5.70
N ILE A 99 -11.54 -5.71 6.55
CA ILE A 99 -10.26 -5.11 6.20
C ILE A 99 -9.15 -6.12 6.47
N VAL A 100 -8.37 -6.41 5.44
CA VAL A 100 -7.24 -7.34 5.49
C VAL A 100 -5.98 -6.61 5.04
N THR A 101 -4.89 -6.73 5.79
CA THR A 101 -3.56 -6.30 5.34
C THR A 101 -2.92 -7.45 4.57
N HIS A 102 -2.77 -7.33 3.26
CA HIS A 102 -2.33 -8.45 2.41
C HIS A 102 -0.97 -8.99 2.85
N ILE A 103 -0.01 -8.10 3.14
CA ILE A 103 1.29 -8.47 3.72
C ILE A 103 1.50 -7.63 4.96
N ASN A 104 1.58 -8.28 6.12
CA ASN A 104 1.80 -7.61 7.38
C ASN A 104 3.28 -7.13 7.46
N PRO A 105 3.54 -5.81 7.54
CA PRO A 105 4.91 -5.29 7.56
C PRO A 105 5.69 -5.58 8.86
N TYR A 106 5.03 -6.06 9.92
CA TYR A 106 5.69 -6.45 11.17
C TYR A 106 6.02 -7.95 11.24
N THR A 107 5.36 -8.78 10.44
CA THR A 107 5.56 -10.24 10.51
C THR A 107 6.02 -10.84 9.20
N GLY A 108 5.85 -10.13 8.08
CA GLY A 108 6.05 -10.69 6.74
C GLY A 108 4.98 -11.72 6.35
N GLU A 109 3.94 -11.88 7.17
CA GLU A 109 2.86 -12.82 6.93
C GLU A 109 2.00 -12.37 5.75
N LEU A 110 1.70 -13.32 4.86
CA LEU A 110 0.83 -13.14 3.71
C LEU A 110 -0.58 -13.64 4.09
N ASN A 111 -1.56 -12.75 4.07
CA ASN A 111 -2.95 -13.13 4.26
C ASN A 111 -3.56 -13.53 2.91
N ALA A 112 -4.03 -14.76 2.82
CA ALA A 112 -4.69 -15.28 1.63
C ALA A 112 -5.98 -14.50 1.33
N LEU A 113 -6.18 -14.16 0.05
CA LEU A 113 -7.35 -13.39 -0.42
C LEU A 113 -8.45 -14.29 -1.02
N ASP A 114 -8.10 -15.52 -1.40
CA ASP A 114 -8.96 -16.48 -2.12
C ASP A 114 -9.97 -17.22 -1.23
N GLN A 115 -9.79 -17.18 0.09
CA GLN A 115 -10.58 -18.01 1.03
C GLN A 115 -11.88 -17.37 1.52
N SER A 116 -12.15 -16.10 1.23
CA SER A 116 -13.36 -15.45 1.68
C SER A 116 -14.42 -15.44 0.57
N HIS A 117 -15.48 -16.24 0.73
CA HIS A 117 -16.78 -16.01 0.08
C HIS A 117 -17.42 -14.64 0.44
N HIS A 118 -16.65 -13.77 1.09
CA HIS A 118 -17.02 -12.46 1.57
C HIS A 118 -16.10 -11.43 0.92
N ARG A 119 -16.71 -10.34 0.46
CA ARG A 119 -16.02 -9.16 -0.07
C ARG A 119 -15.02 -8.62 0.97
N THR A 120 -13.81 -8.28 0.55
CA THR A 120 -12.77 -7.70 1.43
C THR A 120 -12.32 -6.32 0.95
N VAL A 121 -11.81 -5.53 1.90
CA VAL A 121 -11.07 -4.30 1.64
C VAL A 121 -9.61 -4.58 1.98
N VAL A 122 -8.76 -4.58 0.98
CA VAL A 122 -7.37 -5.03 1.12
C VAL A 122 -6.44 -3.82 1.24
N ASP A 123 -5.69 -3.71 2.34
CA ASP A 123 -4.48 -2.88 2.37
C ASP A 123 -3.37 -3.62 1.60
N ALA A 124 -3.13 -3.14 0.39
CA ALA A 124 -2.15 -3.69 -0.55
C ALA A 124 -0.81 -2.93 -0.52
N SER A 125 -0.54 -2.20 0.57
CA SER A 125 0.69 -1.43 0.80
C SER A 125 1.99 -2.16 0.44
N HIS A 126 2.04 -3.47 0.68
CA HIS A 126 3.25 -4.28 0.52
C HIS A 126 3.13 -5.37 -0.56
N SER A 127 1.98 -5.49 -1.22
CA SER A 127 1.72 -6.46 -2.31
C SER A 127 1.55 -5.82 -3.68
N PHE A 128 1.02 -4.59 -3.75
CA PHE A 128 0.89 -3.87 -5.01
C PHE A 128 2.25 -3.53 -5.60
N ALA A 129 2.43 -3.72 -6.91
CA ALA A 129 3.68 -3.51 -7.62
C ALA A 129 4.89 -4.32 -7.07
N THR A 130 4.62 -5.51 -6.51
CA THR A 130 5.65 -6.49 -6.10
C THR A 130 5.44 -7.84 -6.79
N ASN A 131 6.23 -8.84 -6.41
CA ASN A 131 6.03 -10.23 -6.83
C ASN A 131 4.66 -10.82 -6.40
N LYS A 132 3.93 -10.16 -5.49
CA LYS A 132 2.55 -10.52 -5.08
C LYS A 132 1.47 -9.69 -5.78
N HIS A 133 1.84 -8.89 -6.79
CA HIS A 133 0.90 -8.05 -7.52
C HIS A 133 -0.18 -8.87 -8.22
N ASN A 134 0.18 -9.93 -8.95
CA ASN A 134 -0.82 -10.72 -9.69
C ASN A 134 -1.81 -11.42 -8.75
N ASP A 135 -1.35 -11.88 -7.59
CA ASP A 135 -2.21 -12.47 -6.57
C ASP A 135 -3.24 -11.47 -6.06
N LEU A 136 -2.81 -10.23 -5.78
CA LEU A 136 -3.71 -9.13 -5.44
C LEU A 136 -4.73 -8.83 -6.56
N ILE A 137 -4.27 -8.73 -7.82
CA ILE A 137 -5.15 -8.41 -8.95
C ILE A 137 -6.16 -9.53 -9.22
N ASN A 138 -5.76 -10.79 -9.04
CA ASN A 138 -6.66 -11.91 -9.30
C ASN A 138 -7.74 -12.07 -8.21
N ASN A 139 -7.40 -11.75 -6.95
CA ASN A 139 -8.23 -12.12 -5.80
C ASN A 139 -8.84 -10.94 -5.03
N GLY A 140 -8.37 -9.70 -5.25
CA GLY A 140 -8.85 -8.53 -4.51
C GLY A 140 -10.16 -7.95 -5.05
N SER A 141 -11.14 -7.70 -4.18
CA SER A 141 -12.42 -7.06 -4.54
C SER A 141 -12.36 -5.53 -4.48
N ILE A 142 -11.86 -5.00 -3.35
CA ILE A 142 -11.41 -3.61 -3.21
C ILE A 142 -10.00 -3.65 -2.64
N PHE A 143 -9.09 -2.86 -3.18
CA PHE A 143 -7.79 -2.67 -2.55
C PHE A 143 -7.29 -1.24 -2.59
N LEU A 144 -6.45 -0.91 -1.61
CA LEU A 144 -5.78 0.37 -1.48
C LEU A 144 -4.27 0.18 -1.61
N ALA A 145 -3.63 0.96 -2.47
CA ALA A 145 -2.19 0.87 -2.71
C ALA A 145 -1.54 2.26 -2.78
N PRO A 146 -0.62 2.61 -1.86
CA PRO A 146 0.17 3.84 -1.96
C PRO A 146 1.14 3.77 -3.14
N LEU A 147 1.14 4.82 -3.96
CA LEU A 147 1.94 4.87 -5.19
C LEU A 147 3.43 5.16 -4.95
N HIS A 148 3.84 5.60 -3.76
CA HIS A 148 5.23 5.89 -3.40
C HIS A 148 5.99 4.72 -2.77
N LYS A 149 5.29 3.64 -2.38
CA LYS A 149 5.96 2.41 -1.90
C LYS A 149 6.46 1.65 -3.11
N HIS A 150 6.06 0.41 -3.31
CA HIS A 150 6.61 -0.48 -4.34
C HIS A 150 6.37 -0.06 -5.80
N ALA A 151 5.43 0.85 -6.08
CA ALA A 151 5.28 1.44 -7.41
C ALA A 151 6.32 2.55 -7.68
N SER A 152 6.79 3.26 -6.64
CA SER A 152 7.73 4.40 -6.72
C SER A 152 7.36 5.42 -7.78
N VAL A 153 6.09 5.82 -7.77
CA VAL A 153 5.50 6.77 -8.72
C VAL A 153 5.38 8.17 -8.11
N ALA A 154 4.66 8.31 -6.98
CA ALA A 154 4.50 9.62 -6.32
C ALA A 154 4.05 9.50 -4.86
N VAL A 155 4.59 10.39 -4.02
CA VAL A 155 4.13 10.59 -2.63
C VAL A 155 2.83 11.38 -2.63
N GLY A 156 1.96 11.11 -1.64
CA GLY A 156 0.66 11.79 -1.53
C GLY A 156 -0.41 11.28 -2.50
N LEU A 157 -0.17 10.12 -3.13
CA LEU A 157 -1.19 9.39 -3.89
C LEU A 157 -1.28 7.94 -3.41
N THR A 158 -2.52 7.53 -3.18
CA THR A 158 -2.96 6.16 -2.96
C THR A 158 -4.05 5.85 -3.97
N LEU A 159 -3.91 4.72 -4.63
CA LEU A 159 -4.91 4.14 -5.50
C LEU A 159 -5.95 3.38 -4.67
N ILE A 160 -7.22 3.52 -5.04
CA ILE A 160 -8.33 2.65 -4.63
C ILE A 160 -8.84 1.96 -5.89
N ALA A 161 -8.73 0.64 -5.98
CA ALA A 161 -9.28 -0.14 -7.07
C ALA A 161 -10.51 -0.90 -6.59
N VAL A 162 -11.60 -0.82 -7.33
CA VAL A 162 -12.90 -1.45 -6.99
C VAL A 162 -13.38 -2.30 -8.15
N ARG A 163 -13.67 -3.58 -7.92
CA ARG A 163 -14.35 -4.43 -8.89
C ARG A 163 -15.79 -3.96 -9.11
N PRO A 164 -16.16 -3.45 -10.30
CA PRO A 164 -17.47 -2.86 -10.52
C PRO A 164 -18.63 -3.86 -10.40
N GLU A 165 -18.36 -5.15 -10.63
CA GLU A 165 -19.32 -6.26 -10.49
C GLU A 165 -19.67 -6.59 -9.03
N GLU A 166 -18.81 -6.23 -8.08
CA GLU A 166 -19.00 -6.54 -6.66
C GLU A 166 -19.60 -5.37 -5.85
N TYR A 167 -19.56 -4.14 -6.38
CA TYR A 167 -19.98 -2.95 -5.63
C TYR A 167 -20.90 -2.03 -6.44
N SER A 168 -21.82 -1.40 -5.72
CA SER A 168 -22.86 -0.57 -6.32
C SER A 168 -22.28 0.58 -7.14
N MET A 169 -22.99 0.97 -8.20
CA MET A 169 -22.67 2.18 -8.96
C MET A 169 -22.68 3.44 -8.09
N LEU A 170 -23.51 3.46 -7.03
CA LEU A 170 -23.57 4.54 -6.06
C LEU A 170 -22.23 4.70 -5.32
N LEU A 171 -21.69 3.62 -4.74
CA LEU A 171 -20.39 3.62 -4.06
C LEU A 171 -19.30 4.21 -4.97
N ARG A 172 -19.24 3.73 -6.22
CA ARG A 172 -18.23 4.11 -7.21
C ARG A 172 -18.39 5.58 -7.65
N SER A 173 -19.63 6.05 -7.77
CA SER A 173 -19.93 7.45 -8.10
C SER A 173 -19.50 8.40 -6.96
N GLU A 174 -19.69 8.00 -5.71
CA GLU A 174 -19.27 8.81 -4.56
C GLU A 174 -17.75 8.83 -4.37
N LEU A 175 -17.05 7.71 -4.62
CA LEU A 175 -15.59 7.70 -4.69
C LEU A 175 -15.07 8.69 -5.74
N ARG A 176 -15.72 8.79 -6.91
CA ARG A 176 -15.36 9.78 -7.94
C ARG A 176 -15.54 11.22 -7.43
N LEU A 177 -16.55 11.49 -6.60
CA LEU A 177 -16.76 12.81 -5.99
C LEU A 177 -15.67 13.14 -4.96
N PHE A 178 -15.28 12.17 -4.12
CA PHE A 178 -14.20 12.36 -3.15
C PHE A 178 -12.85 12.59 -3.82
N GLU A 179 -12.51 11.79 -4.82
CA GLU A 179 -11.29 11.94 -5.62
C GLU A 179 -11.21 13.34 -6.26
N ARG A 180 -12.33 13.83 -6.82
CA ARG A 180 -12.40 15.19 -7.40
C ARG A 180 -12.09 16.29 -6.39
N SER A 181 -12.38 16.05 -5.11
CA SER A 181 -12.30 17.05 -4.04
C SER A 181 -11.01 16.96 -3.22
N THR A 182 -10.32 15.82 -3.25
CA THR A 182 -9.18 15.55 -2.36
C THR A 182 -7.83 15.41 -3.06
N VAL A 183 -7.81 15.15 -4.36
CA VAL A 183 -6.54 14.98 -5.11
C VAL A 183 -6.02 16.33 -5.60
N SER A 184 -4.78 16.65 -5.22
CA SER A 184 -4.07 17.86 -5.62
C SER A 184 -3.32 17.70 -6.95
N GLU A 185 -3.01 18.81 -7.63
CA GLU A 185 -2.33 18.83 -8.93
C GLU A 185 -0.89 18.26 -8.88
N ALA A 186 -0.09 18.70 -7.91
CA ALA A 186 1.35 18.40 -7.89
C ALA A 186 1.69 16.89 -7.82
N PRO A 187 1.04 16.07 -6.97
CA PRO A 187 1.29 14.63 -6.99
C PRO A 187 0.91 13.95 -8.31
N LEU A 188 -0.13 14.44 -9.02
CA LEU A 188 -0.53 13.89 -10.32
C LEU A 188 0.54 14.18 -11.40
N GLN A 189 1.11 15.38 -11.39
CA GLN A 189 2.20 15.74 -12.31
C GLN A 189 3.44 14.89 -12.06
N MET A 190 3.89 14.81 -10.81
CA MET A 190 5.03 13.99 -10.40
C MET A 190 4.84 12.52 -10.81
N ALA A 191 3.63 11.99 -10.64
CA ALA A 191 3.30 10.62 -11.03
C ALA A 191 3.44 10.41 -12.55
N LEU A 192 2.86 11.31 -13.35
CA LEU A 192 2.95 11.23 -14.80
C LEU A 192 4.37 11.44 -15.33
N GLU A 193 5.13 12.36 -14.74
CA GLU A 193 6.54 12.59 -15.08
C GLU A 193 7.36 11.32 -14.80
N THR A 194 7.17 10.68 -13.65
CA THR A 194 7.84 9.43 -13.29
C THR A 194 7.49 8.29 -14.25
N ILE A 195 6.20 8.11 -14.56
CA ILE A 195 5.72 7.04 -15.44
C ILE A 195 6.24 7.21 -16.87
N ASN A 196 6.33 8.45 -17.35
CA ASN A 196 6.78 8.75 -18.71
C ASN A 196 8.31 8.86 -18.82
N ALA A 197 9.04 8.77 -17.72
CA ALA A 197 10.50 8.83 -17.73
C ALA A 197 11.09 7.64 -18.50
N PRO A 198 12.06 7.87 -19.42
CA PRO A 198 12.74 6.79 -20.12
C PRO A 198 13.38 5.79 -19.14
N GLY A 199 13.17 4.50 -19.40
CA GLY A 199 13.72 3.44 -18.56
C GLY A 199 13.00 3.24 -17.22
N TRP A 200 11.87 3.92 -16.97
CA TRP A 200 11.03 3.61 -15.83
C TRP A 200 10.63 2.12 -15.84
N GLN A 201 10.76 1.51 -14.68
CA GLN A 201 10.45 0.10 -14.43
C GLN A 201 9.40 0.08 -13.32
N PRO A 202 8.19 -0.46 -13.52
CA PRO A 202 7.05 -0.24 -12.63
C PRO A 202 6.99 -1.12 -11.37
N PHE A 203 7.74 -2.21 -11.31
CA PHE A 203 7.64 -3.18 -10.21
C PHE A 203 8.88 -3.17 -9.32
N ASN A 204 8.68 -3.40 -8.02
CA ASN A 204 9.73 -3.88 -7.13
C ASN A 204 9.80 -5.40 -7.21
N VAL A 205 10.77 -5.91 -7.96
CA VAL A 205 10.97 -7.33 -8.21
C VAL A 205 11.92 -8.00 -7.22
N ALA A 206 12.41 -7.27 -6.22
CA ALA A 206 13.24 -7.86 -5.17
C ALA A 206 12.51 -9.02 -4.46
N SER A 207 13.23 -10.09 -4.22
CA SER A 207 12.75 -11.33 -3.61
C SER A 207 13.76 -11.80 -2.59
N ILE A 208 13.31 -12.12 -1.38
CA ILE A 208 14.16 -12.60 -0.29
C ILE A 208 13.67 -14.00 0.10
N ASP A 209 14.57 -14.98 0.08
CA ASP A 209 14.29 -16.34 0.53
C ASP A 209 14.24 -16.41 2.07
N ALA A 210 13.82 -17.55 2.60
CA ALA A 210 13.88 -17.79 4.03
C ALA A 210 15.33 -17.69 4.53
N VAL A 211 15.53 -16.92 5.59
CA VAL A 211 16.81 -16.69 6.25
C VAL A 211 16.80 -17.42 7.58
N ASP A 212 17.82 -18.22 7.84
CA ASP A 212 17.98 -18.95 9.09
C ASP A 212 19.46 -19.10 9.43
N ILE A 213 19.93 -18.31 10.40
CA ILE A 213 21.35 -18.25 10.76
C ILE A 213 21.55 -18.21 12.27
N TRP A 214 22.75 -18.62 12.67
CA TRP A 214 23.25 -18.46 14.03
C TRP A 214 24.09 -17.19 14.12
N LEU A 215 23.81 -16.38 15.13
CA LEU A 215 24.53 -15.16 15.44
C LEU A 215 25.73 -15.46 16.36
N PRO A 216 26.74 -14.57 16.44
CA PRO A 216 27.93 -14.80 17.27
C PRO A 216 27.66 -14.93 18.76
N ASP A 217 26.55 -14.37 19.24
CA ASP A 217 26.07 -14.47 20.63
C ASP A 217 25.34 -15.79 20.92
N GLY A 218 25.25 -16.69 19.94
CA GLY A 218 24.55 -17.97 20.03
C GLY A 218 23.04 -17.87 19.81
N ALA A 219 22.49 -16.67 19.57
CA ALA A 219 21.09 -16.52 19.20
C ALA A 219 20.84 -17.01 17.77
N ARG A 220 19.65 -17.56 17.53
CA ARG A 220 19.20 -17.94 16.20
C ARG A 220 18.34 -16.83 15.61
N LEU A 221 18.68 -16.36 14.42
CA LEU A 221 17.93 -15.37 13.69
C LEU A 221 17.22 -16.05 12.51
N GLN A 222 15.92 -16.25 12.66
CA GLN A 222 15.07 -16.87 11.64
C GLN A 222 14.09 -15.83 11.09
N SER A 223 13.99 -15.74 9.76
CA SER A 223 13.02 -14.87 9.10
C SER A 223 11.60 -15.32 9.41
N LEU A 224 10.75 -14.35 9.69
CA LEU A 224 9.31 -14.50 9.86
C LEU A 224 8.61 -14.34 8.50
N GLY A 225 7.45 -14.99 8.37
CA GLY A 225 6.54 -14.80 7.25
C GLY A 225 6.94 -15.56 5.99
N GLU A 226 6.35 -15.15 4.87
CA GLU A 226 6.50 -15.85 3.59
C GLU A 226 7.79 -15.43 2.85
N PRO A 227 8.56 -16.38 2.28
CA PRO A 227 9.66 -16.06 1.38
C PRO A 227 9.13 -15.50 0.05
N GLY A 228 10.03 -14.89 -0.72
CA GLY A 228 9.73 -14.32 -2.03
C GLY A 228 9.26 -12.86 -2.00
N LEU A 229 9.15 -12.28 -0.81
CA LEU A 229 8.76 -10.89 -0.59
C LEU A 229 9.96 -9.94 -0.75
N PRO A 230 9.74 -8.66 -1.08
CA PRO A 230 10.79 -7.63 -1.08
C PRO A 230 11.17 -7.15 0.34
N LEU A 231 10.78 -7.90 1.37
CA LEU A 231 11.09 -7.63 2.76
C LEU A 231 11.19 -8.96 3.50
N CYS A 232 11.95 -8.96 4.58
CA CYS A 232 11.96 -10.04 5.56
C CYS A 232 11.94 -9.44 6.97
N CYS A 233 11.24 -10.10 7.87
CA CYS A 233 11.08 -9.67 9.26
C CYS A 233 11.79 -10.67 10.18
N PHE A 234 12.28 -10.20 11.32
CA PHE A 234 12.93 -11.03 12.33
C PHE A 234 12.45 -10.60 13.71
N LYS A 235 12.23 -11.57 14.61
CA LYS A 235 12.16 -11.26 16.04
C LYS A 235 13.57 -11.04 16.55
N VAL A 236 13.78 -9.89 17.18
CA VAL A 236 15.08 -9.49 17.72
C VAL A 236 14.90 -8.94 19.13
N PRO A 237 15.93 -9.00 20.00
CA PRO A 237 15.88 -8.31 21.27
C PRO A 237 15.76 -6.79 21.09
N SER A 238 15.49 -6.08 22.18
CA SER A 238 15.47 -4.62 22.17
C SER A 238 16.81 -4.04 21.72
N PHE A 239 16.79 -3.34 20.58
CA PHE A 239 17.97 -2.64 20.08
C PHE A 239 18.25 -1.36 20.88
N THR A 240 19.53 -1.08 21.13
CA THR A 240 19.99 0.21 21.66
C THR A 240 19.76 1.32 20.64
N PRO A 241 19.78 2.61 21.03
CA PRO A 241 19.65 3.73 20.09
C PRO A 241 20.66 3.67 18.93
N GLU A 242 21.90 3.25 19.20
CA GLU A 242 22.96 3.13 18.21
C GLU A 242 22.65 2.01 17.21
N GLN A 243 22.18 0.85 17.68
CA GLN A 243 21.74 -0.25 16.81
C GLN A 243 20.53 0.16 15.97
N ARG A 244 19.57 0.90 16.53
CA ARG A 244 18.42 1.44 15.77
C ARG A 244 18.88 2.42 14.69
N GLN A 245 19.90 3.22 14.97
CA GLN A 245 20.49 4.12 13.98
C GLN A 245 21.19 3.34 12.86
N ALA A 246 21.97 2.31 13.21
CA ALA A 246 22.59 1.42 12.23
C ALA A 246 21.54 0.72 11.33
N VAL A 247 20.42 0.27 11.91
CA VAL A 247 19.30 -0.29 11.13
C VAL A 247 18.77 0.72 10.10
N LYS A 248 18.60 1.99 10.48
CA LYS A 248 18.12 3.04 9.56
C LYS A 248 19.13 3.31 8.44
N GLU A 249 20.42 3.30 8.74
CA GLU A 249 21.49 3.47 7.75
C GLU A 249 21.53 2.35 6.72
N LEU A 250 21.08 1.15 7.10
CA LEU A 250 20.88 0.00 6.21
C LEU A 250 19.50 -0.01 5.53
N ASN A 251 18.73 1.08 5.60
CA ASN A 251 17.35 1.18 5.12
C ASN A 251 16.39 0.13 5.72
N GLY A 252 16.73 -0.38 6.90
CA GLY A 252 15.87 -1.25 7.70
C GLY A 252 14.86 -0.44 8.53
N SER A 253 13.97 -1.17 9.18
CA SER A 253 13.03 -0.59 10.15
C SER A 253 13.02 -1.46 11.40
N TYR A 254 13.14 -0.85 12.57
CA TYR A 254 12.94 -1.53 13.85
C TYR A 254 11.64 -1.06 14.49
N PHE A 255 10.79 -2.02 14.83
CA PHE A 255 9.47 -1.79 15.40
C PHE A 255 9.47 -2.16 16.88
N GLU A 256 9.54 -1.15 17.74
CA GLU A 256 9.73 -1.33 19.19
C GLU A 256 8.60 -2.11 19.84
N HIS A 257 7.35 -1.79 19.52
CA HIS A 257 6.15 -2.42 20.10
C HIS A 257 6.05 -3.93 19.81
N SER A 258 6.67 -4.40 18.72
CA SER A 258 6.62 -5.81 18.32
C SER A 258 7.97 -6.51 18.39
N HIS A 259 9.04 -5.81 18.80
CA HIS A 259 10.41 -6.33 18.79
C HIS A 259 10.80 -6.93 17.43
N THR A 260 10.46 -6.22 16.36
CA THR A 260 10.64 -6.71 14.98
C THR A 260 11.67 -5.87 14.25
N LEU A 261 12.70 -6.51 13.71
CA LEU A 261 13.56 -5.95 12.68
C LEU A 261 13.00 -6.33 11.30
N ARG A 262 12.74 -5.33 10.45
CA ARG A 262 12.41 -5.54 9.04
C ARG A 262 13.53 -5.00 8.16
N LEU A 263 14.05 -5.86 7.30
CA LEU A 263 14.98 -5.48 6.24
C LEU A 263 14.24 -5.54 4.91
N SER A 264 14.34 -4.47 4.12
CA SER A 264 13.63 -4.36 2.84
C SER A 264 14.61 -4.27 1.68
N ARG A 265 14.19 -4.76 0.52
CA ARG A 265 14.95 -4.72 -0.72
C ARG A 265 14.16 -4.10 -1.84
N TRP A 266 14.94 -3.48 -2.71
CA TRP A 266 14.43 -2.65 -3.76
C TRP A 266 15.19 -2.94 -5.05
N THR A 267 14.50 -3.53 -6.00
CA THR A 267 15.05 -3.81 -7.33
C THR A 267 13.95 -3.52 -8.34
N ARG A 268 14.21 -2.57 -9.23
CA ARG A 268 13.21 -2.19 -10.24
C ARG A 268 13.23 -3.18 -11.40
N GLY A 269 12.04 -3.58 -11.85
CA GLY A 269 11.91 -4.45 -13.01
C GLY A 269 10.50 -4.51 -13.56
N GLN A 270 10.29 -5.52 -14.40
CA GLN A 270 9.00 -5.88 -14.98
C GLN A 270 8.32 -6.97 -14.15
N ASN A 271 6.99 -7.01 -14.21
CA ASN A 271 6.19 -8.01 -13.49
C ASN A 271 6.65 -9.45 -13.82
N GLY A 272 6.61 -10.32 -12.82
CA GLY A 272 6.88 -11.77 -12.97
C GLY A 272 8.34 -12.16 -13.13
N ARG A 273 9.30 -11.25 -12.91
CA ARG A 273 10.75 -11.53 -12.98
C ARG A 273 11.44 -11.23 -11.66
N PRO A 274 11.26 -12.06 -10.62
CA PRO A 274 11.85 -11.82 -9.32
C PRO A 274 13.38 -11.85 -9.39
N VAL A 275 14.02 -10.97 -8.62
CA VAL A 275 15.47 -10.93 -8.42
C VAL A 275 15.78 -11.30 -6.98
N ASN A 276 16.55 -12.36 -6.81
CA ASN A 276 16.96 -12.82 -5.48
C ASN A 276 17.94 -11.82 -4.84
N CYS A 277 17.56 -11.28 -3.68
CA CYS A 277 18.33 -10.33 -2.90
C CYS A 277 18.77 -10.89 -1.53
N THR A 278 18.59 -12.18 -1.27
CA THR A 278 18.90 -12.82 0.03
C THR A 278 20.36 -12.58 0.45
N GLY A 279 21.31 -12.62 -0.49
CA GLY A 279 22.73 -12.33 -0.23
C GLY A 279 22.96 -11.00 0.48
N SER A 280 22.32 -9.95 -0.01
CA SER A 280 22.44 -8.62 0.60
C SER A 280 21.81 -8.55 2.00
N ILE A 281 20.81 -9.39 2.32
CA ILE A 281 20.24 -9.46 3.67
C ILE A 281 21.27 -10.03 4.64
N PHE A 282 22.03 -11.05 4.23
CA PHE A 282 23.15 -11.54 5.03
C PHE A 282 24.20 -10.46 5.27
N GLU A 283 24.54 -9.64 4.28
CA GLU A 283 25.48 -8.54 4.46
C GLU A 283 25.01 -7.53 5.52
N ASP A 284 23.73 -7.17 5.53
CA ASP A 284 23.16 -6.26 6.54
C ASP A 284 23.17 -6.88 7.93
N ILE A 285 22.81 -8.17 8.04
CA ILE A 285 22.85 -8.88 9.32
C ILE A 285 24.28 -8.97 9.84
N SER A 286 25.25 -9.28 8.97
CA SER A 286 26.67 -9.31 9.33
C SER A 286 27.16 -7.96 9.84
N LYS A 287 26.72 -6.84 9.24
CA LYS A 287 27.05 -5.49 9.74
C LYS A 287 26.41 -5.21 11.10
N LEU A 288 25.12 -5.55 11.28
CA LEU A 288 24.40 -5.30 12.54
C LEU A 288 24.97 -6.08 13.73
N TRP A 289 25.46 -7.31 13.48
CA TRP A 289 26.04 -8.18 14.52
C TRP A 289 27.56 -8.26 14.48
N ASN A 290 28.24 -7.45 13.66
CA ASN A 290 29.69 -7.46 13.48
C ASN A 290 30.25 -8.88 13.18
N ILE A 291 29.51 -9.65 12.39
CA ILE A 291 29.92 -10.96 11.90
C ILE A 291 30.97 -10.74 10.80
N ARG A 292 32.16 -11.30 10.99
CA ARG A 292 33.26 -11.23 10.01
C ARG A 292 33.13 -12.31 8.96
#